data_AF-A0A1G2YXJ4-F1
#
_entry.id   AF-A0A1G2YXJ4-F1
#
_cell.length_a   1.000
_cell.length_b   1.000
_cell.length_c   1.000
_cell.angle_alpha   90.00
_cell.angle_beta   90.00
_cell.angle_gamma   90.00
#
_symmetry.space_group_name_H-M   'P 1'
#
loop_
_entity.id
_entity.type
_entity.pdbx_description
1 polymer ?
#
loop_
_entity_poly.entity_id
_entity_poly.type
_entity_poly.pdbx_seq_one_letter_code
_entity_poly.pdbx_strand_id
1 'polypeptide(L)'
;MSAFVPGYARVGEEYMRWARGEFEIPPQVREAGNRGQLEPFLQNGNEFIRMAAVRRLGEIEGPKAATLLRDIARKEQSPRWPDYVPLVKLEAVRTLDRMEGTEPESALIDLFNDYWARRADVRRDRVFTLYDFRPVGSTLLDALDKRSNSSPIFKTVEGPALSRDVAERGILPDWFRQRVWEVYLKSRMIHSGAVAEPDQVEGLLNELNLVDGQWPFGYLSLNHIKALAARNAIARYHDSALRTVDARLDRAISTKSYEDAPDPAKRRQELADNRSYVRKLLQDRERTSTTLKRESSQN
;
A
#
# COMPACT_ATOMS: atom_id res chain seq x y z
N MET A 1 7.98 -36.85 27.05
CA MET A 1 6.89 -35.86 26.94
C MET A 1 7.49 -34.56 26.48
N SER A 2 7.41 -34.27 25.18
CA SER A 2 7.90 -33.02 24.59
C SER A 2 6.90 -31.92 24.91
N ALA A 3 7.35 -30.84 25.56
CA ALA A 3 6.52 -29.68 25.82
C ALA A 3 6.07 -29.06 24.49
N PHE A 4 4.75 -29.04 24.28
CA PHE A 4 4.12 -28.31 23.18
C PHE A 4 4.24 -26.82 23.50
N VAL A 5 5.31 -26.19 23.01
CA VAL A 5 5.43 -24.74 22.97
C VAL A 5 4.46 -24.27 21.88
N PRO A 6 3.50 -23.37 22.16
CA PRO A 6 2.63 -22.82 21.14
C PRO A 6 3.53 -22.08 20.14
N GLY A 7 3.68 -22.67 18.95
CA GLY A 7 4.43 -22.09 17.85
C GLY A 7 3.68 -20.88 17.33
N TYR A 8 3.93 -19.71 17.93
CA TYR A 8 4.09 -18.52 17.11
C TYR A 8 5.36 -18.78 16.31
N ALA A 9 5.21 -19.19 15.05
CA ALA A 9 6.36 -19.60 14.26
C ALA A 9 7.41 -18.49 14.24
N ARG A 10 8.67 -18.89 14.47
CA ARG A 10 9.83 -18.04 14.17
C ARG A 10 9.68 -17.60 12.72
N VAL A 11 9.30 -16.34 12.53
CA VAL A 11 9.72 -15.58 11.36
C VAL A 11 11.24 -15.72 11.34
N GLY A 12 11.75 -16.65 10.52
CA GLY A 12 13.15 -17.00 10.53
C GLY A 12 13.99 -15.75 10.30
N GLU A 13 15.20 -15.70 10.84
CA GLU A 13 16.14 -14.60 10.59
C GLU A 13 16.28 -14.31 9.10
N GLU A 14 16.20 -15.36 8.27
CA GLU A 14 16.19 -15.30 6.81
C GLU A 14 15.01 -14.49 6.24
N TYR A 15 13.79 -14.66 6.78
CA TYR A 15 12.63 -13.83 6.40
C TYR A 15 12.86 -12.38 6.78
N MET A 16 13.35 -12.11 7.99
CA MET A 16 13.57 -10.73 8.46
C MET A 16 14.63 -10.03 7.61
N ARG A 17 15.75 -10.72 7.31
CA ARG A 17 16.78 -10.24 6.39
C ARG A 17 16.20 -9.97 5.01
N TRP A 18 15.38 -10.88 4.48
CA TRP A 18 14.73 -10.68 3.18
C TRP A 18 13.74 -9.50 3.18
N ALA A 19 12.93 -9.34 4.23
CA ALA A 19 12.00 -8.23 4.37
C ALA A 19 12.72 -6.87 4.43
N ARG A 20 13.94 -6.84 4.96
CA ARG A 20 14.84 -5.67 4.96
C ARG A 20 15.65 -5.50 3.68
N GLY A 21 15.56 -6.44 2.73
CA GLY A 21 16.37 -6.42 1.51
C GLY A 21 17.83 -6.88 1.71
N GLU A 22 18.20 -7.39 2.89
CA GLU A 22 19.54 -7.86 3.27
C GLU A 22 19.83 -9.31 2.81
N PHE A 23 19.17 -9.74 1.74
CA PHE A 23 19.26 -11.11 1.22
C PHE A 23 20.33 -11.21 0.14
N GLU A 24 21.32 -12.07 0.38
CA GLU A 24 22.32 -12.42 -0.63
C GLU A 24 21.76 -13.50 -1.56
N ILE A 25 21.70 -13.20 -2.86
CA ILE A 25 21.36 -14.18 -3.90
C ILE A 25 22.44 -15.28 -3.86
N PRO A 26 22.08 -16.57 -3.70
CA PRO A 26 23.04 -17.67 -3.71
C PRO A 26 23.93 -17.61 -4.96
N PRO A 27 25.26 -17.87 -4.87
CA PRO A 27 26.18 -17.71 -6.00
C PRO A 27 25.70 -18.40 -7.28
N GLN A 28 25.24 -19.65 -7.16
CA GLN A 28 24.67 -20.44 -8.26
C GLN A 28 23.48 -19.80 -8.99
N VAL A 29 22.65 -19.02 -8.28
CA VAL A 29 21.53 -18.27 -8.89
C VAL A 29 22.05 -16.96 -9.50
N ARG A 30 22.98 -16.31 -8.81
CA ARG A 30 23.59 -15.04 -9.24
C ARG A 30 24.34 -15.17 -10.56
N GLU A 31 25.01 -16.31 -10.76
CA GLU A 31 25.79 -16.63 -11.97
C GLU A 31 24.93 -16.94 -13.20
N ALA A 32 23.62 -17.16 -13.03
CA ALA A 32 22.71 -17.28 -14.16
C ALA A 32 22.70 -15.96 -14.95
N GLY A 33 22.92 -16.06 -16.27
CA GLY A 33 22.97 -14.94 -17.21
C GLY A 33 21.79 -14.90 -18.18
N ASN A 34 20.95 -15.93 -18.20
CA ASN A 34 19.71 -15.97 -18.98
C ASN A 34 18.63 -16.80 -18.27
N ARG A 35 17.38 -16.66 -18.72
CA ARG A 35 16.22 -17.39 -18.18
C ARG A 35 16.37 -18.91 -18.23
N GLY A 36 16.96 -19.47 -19.28
CA GLY A 36 17.14 -20.92 -19.41
C GLY A 36 17.98 -21.50 -18.28
N GLN A 37 19.00 -20.76 -17.82
CA GLN A 37 19.82 -21.14 -16.68
C GLN A 37 19.10 -20.99 -15.33
N LEU A 38 18.03 -20.18 -15.26
CA LEU A 38 17.24 -19.99 -14.04
C LEU A 38 16.15 -21.04 -13.82
N GLU A 39 15.71 -21.73 -14.87
CA GLU A 39 14.64 -22.73 -14.82
C GLU A 39 14.80 -23.78 -13.69
N PRO A 40 15.96 -24.43 -13.48
CA PRO A 40 16.11 -25.40 -12.38
C PRO A 40 15.99 -24.75 -11.00
N PHE A 41 16.32 -23.47 -10.85
CA PHE A 41 16.20 -22.75 -9.59
C PHE A 41 14.76 -22.27 -9.33
N LEU A 42 14.02 -21.91 -10.39
CA LEU A 42 12.59 -21.57 -10.31
C LEU A 42 11.72 -22.78 -9.91
N GLN A 43 12.18 -23.99 -10.16
CA GLN A 43 11.49 -25.23 -9.79
C GLN A 43 12.07 -25.90 -8.53
N ASN A 44 13.03 -25.27 -7.85
CA ASN A 44 13.72 -25.87 -6.73
C ASN A 44 12.76 -26.13 -5.55
N GLY A 45 12.92 -27.25 -4.83
CA GLY A 45 12.11 -27.55 -3.64
C GLY A 45 12.30 -26.54 -2.50
N ASN A 46 13.47 -25.89 -2.43
CA ASN A 46 13.77 -24.84 -1.48
C ASN A 46 13.17 -23.51 -1.93
N GLU A 47 12.23 -22.99 -1.14
CA GLU A 47 11.54 -21.71 -1.40
C GLU A 47 12.51 -20.53 -1.55
N PHE A 48 13.58 -20.46 -0.74
CA PHE A 48 14.56 -19.38 -0.81
C PHE A 48 15.30 -19.38 -2.15
N ILE A 49 15.60 -20.55 -2.71
CA ILE A 49 16.23 -20.65 -4.02
C ILE A 49 15.26 -20.16 -5.11
N ARG A 50 13.97 -20.53 -5.03
CA ARG A 50 12.95 -20.05 -5.97
C ARG A 50 12.78 -18.53 -5.90
N MET A 51 12.72 -17.94 -4.71
CA MET A 51 12.63 -16.48 -4.56
C MET A 51 13.85 -15.77 -5.15
N ALA A 52 15.05 -16.27 -4.87
CA ALA A 52 16.28 -15.70 -5.41
C ALA A 52 16.26 -15.74 -6.94
N ALA A 53 15.77 -16.85 -7.51
CA ALA A 53 15.62 -17.03 -8.94
C ALA A 53 14.57 -16.07 -9.54
N VAL A 54 13.45 -15.82 -8.85
CA VAL A 54 12.45 -14.81 -9.23
C VAL A 54 13.03 -13.40 -9.29
N ARG A 55 13.80 -13.00 -8.27
CA ARG A 55 14.49 -11.71 -8.28
C ARG A 55 15.46 -11.62 -9.44
N ARG A 56 16.31 -12.63 -9.60
CA ARG A 56 17.33 -12.67 -10.64
C ARG A 56 16.73 -12.69 -12.05
N LEU A 57 15.60 -13.36 -12.24
CA LEU A 57 14.84 -13.34 -13.48
C LEU A 57 14.49 -11.91 -13.88
N GLY A 58 13.99 -11.12 -12.93
CA GLY A 58 13.68 -9.71 -13.19
C GLY A 58 14.90 -8.85 -13.49
N GLU A 59 16.05 -9.14 -12.86
CA GLU A 59 17.31 -8.44 -13.15
C GLU A 59 17.84 -8.73 -14.56
N ILE A 60 17.69 -9.97 -15.04
CA ILE A 60 18.21 -10.40 -16.34
C ILE A 60 17.30 -9.98 -17.49
N GLU A 61 16.00 -10.24 -17.37
CA GLU A 61 15.05 -10.03 -18.46
C GLU A 61 14.35 -8.66 -18.40
N GLY A 62 14.42 -7.96 -17.26
CA GLY A 62 13.76 -6.68 -17.06
C GLY A 62 12.25 -6.78 -17.29
N PRO A 63 11.62 -5.79 -17.96
CA PRO A 63 10.19 -5.79 -18.24
C PRO A 63 9.68 -7.03 -19.00
N LYS A 64 10.53 -7.71 -19.78
CA LYS A 64 10.15 -8.93 -20.52
C LYS A 64 9.80 -10.10 -19.58
N ALA A 65 10.27 -10.07 -18.34
CA ALA A 65 9.92 -11.06 -17.33
C ALA A 65 8.48 -10.92 -16.81
N ALA A 66 7.80 -9.80 -17.06
CA ALA A 66 6.58 -9.42 -16.34
C ALA A 66 5.48 -10.50 -16.42
N THR A 67 5.24 -11.06 -17.61
CA THR A 67 4.27 -12.15 -17.81
C THR A 67 4.65 -13.39 -17.00
N LEU A 68 5.93 -13.78 -17.01
CA LEU A 68 6.39 -14.94 -16.28
C LEU A 68 6.31 -14.72 -14.76
N LEU A 69 6.69 -13.54 -14.27
CA LEU A 69 6.60 -13.17 -12.85
C LEU A 69 5.14 -13.21 -12.36
N ARG A 70 4.20 -12.70 -13.16
CA ARG A 70 2.76 -12.83 -12.90
C ARG A 70 2.33 -14.29 -12.82
N ASP A 71 2.76 -15.11 -13.76
CA ASP A 71 2.37 -16.53 -13.82
C ASP A 71 2.97 -17.33 -12.64
N ILE A 72 4.21 -17.02 -12.24
CA ILE A 72 4.84 -17.56 -11.02
C ILE A 72 4.01 -17.17 -9.79
N ALA A 73 3.64 -15.89 -9.65
CA ALA A 73 2.84 -15.41 -8.54
C ALA A 73 1.46 -16.09 -8.46
N ARG A 74 0.84 -16.39 -9.61
CA ARG A 74 -0.43 -17.14 -9.70
C ARG A 74 -0.28 -18.60 -9.32
N LYS A 75 0.79 -19.25 -9.79
CA LYS A 75 1.03 -20.68 -9.59
C LYS A 75 1.39 -21.00 -8.13
N GLU A 76 2.06 -20.08 -7.44
CA GLU A 76 2.47 -20.30 -6.06
C GLU A 76 1.25 -20.37 -5.14
N GLN A 77 1.02 -21.57 -4.63
CA GLN A 77 -0.04 -21.84 -3.67
C GLN A 77 0.44 -21.43 -2.29
N SER A 78 -0.44 -20.80 -1.52
CA SER A 78 -0.19 -20.61 -0.10
C SER A 78 -0.44 -21.95 0.61
N PRO A 79 0.61 -22.63 1.08
CA PRO A 79 0.48 -23.80 1.94
C PRO A 79 -0.46 -23.46 3.09
N ARG A 80 -1.34 -24.41 3.44
CA ARG A 80 -2.33 -24.23 4.53
C ARG A 80 -1.72 -24.38 5.93
N TRP A 81 -0.53 -23.83 6.12
CA TRP A 81 0.16 -23.88 7.40
C TRP A 81 -0.06 -22.55 8.12
N PRO A 82 -0.45 -22.57 9.40
CA PRO A 82 -0.39 -21.38 10.23
C PRO A 82 1.02 -20.78 10.14
N ASP A 83 1.10 -19.46 10.04
CA ASP A 83 2.33 -18.66 10.00
C ASP A 83 3.22 -18.78 8.75
N TYR A 84 2.74 -19.39 7.67
CA TYR A 84 3.45 -19.35 6.40
C TYR A 84 3.30 -17.99 5.70
N VAL A 85 4.33 -17.52 5.01
CA VAL A 85 4.26 -16.34 4.14
C VAL A 85 4.65 -16.79 2.72
N PRO A 86 3.87 -16.50 1.66
CA PRO A 86 4.16 -16.94 0.29
C PRO A 86 5.29 -16.10 -0.30
N LEU A 87 6.52 -16.43 0.08
CA LEU A 87 7.66 -15.58 -0.15
C LEU A 87 8.00 -15.42 -1.63
N VAL A 88 7.87 -16.50 -2.42
CA VAL A 88 8.08 -16.47 -3.88
C VAL A 88 7.08 -15.51 -4.55
N LYS A 89 5.81 -15.58 -4.12
CA LYS A 89 4.74 -14.71 -4.63
C LYS A 89 5.00 -13.24 -4.29
N LEU A 90 5.40 -12.96 -3.05
CA LEU A 90 5.76 -11.60 -2.64
C LEU A 90 6.96 -11.07 -3.42
N GLU A 91 8.00 -11.90 -3.61
CA GLU A 91 9.18 -11.49 -4.36
C GLU A 91 8.83 -11.21 -5.82
N ALA A 92 7.91 -11.97 -6.42
CA ALA A 92 7.42 -11.69 -7.77
C ALA A 92 6.75 -10.31 -7.85
N VAL A 93 5.85 -9.98 -6.90
CA VAL A 93 5.21 -8.65 -6.83
C VAL A 93 6.23 -7.54 -6.60
N ARG A 94 7.20 -7.71 -5.69
CA ARG A 94 8.27 -6.73 -5.45
C ARG A 94 9.20 -6.55 -6.64
N THR A 95 9.44 -7.61 -7.38
CA THR A 95 10.27 -7.56 -8.59
C THR A 95 9.52 -6.80 -9.68
N LEU A 96 8.22 -7.06 -9.87
CA LEU A 96 7.37 -6.25 -10.75
C LEU A 96 7.31 -4.77 -10.34
N ASP A 97 7.17 -4.48 -9.03
CA ASP A 97 7.15 -3.12 -8.47
C ASP A 97 8.41 -2.32 -8.86
N ARG A 98 9.59 -2.96 -8.77
CA ARG A 98 10.88 -2.36 -9.11
C ARG A 98 11.10 -2.11 -10.61
N MET A 99 10.32 -2.72 -11.49
CA MET A 99 10.48 -2.56 -12.93
C MET A 99 9.69 -1.38 -13.48
N GLU A 100 10.29 -0.62 -14.37
CA GLU A 100 9.57 0.41 -15.14
C GLU A 100 8.90 -0.18 -16.38
N GLY A 101 7.85 0.49 -16.88
CA GLY A 101 7.17 0.12 -18.12
C GLY A 101 5.76 -0.42 -17.95
N THR A 102 5.10 -0.60 -19.09
CA THR A 102 3.68 -1.00 -19.21
C THR A 102 3.44 -2.46 -18.90
N GLU A 103 4.39 -3.34 -19.18
CA GLU A 103 4.26 -4.78 -19.00
C GLU A 103 4.26 -5.17 -17.51
N PRO A 104 5.19 -4.67 -16.66
CA PRO A 104 5.11 -4.87 -15.22
C PRO A 104 3.86 -4.24 -14.60
N GLU A 105 3.42 -3.08 -15.11
CA GLU A 105 2.19 -2.44 -14.65
C GLU A 105 0.96 -3.32 -14.93
N SER A 106 0.83 -3.80 -16.17
CA SER A 106 -0.25 -4.71 -16.56
C SER A 106 -0.24 -5.98 -15.72
N ALA A 107 0.95 -6.54 -15.42
CA ALA A 107 1.08 -7.70 -14.56
C ALA A 107 0.61 -7.44 -13.11
N LEU A 108 0.92 -6.25 -12.54
CA LEU A 108 0.42 -5.85 -11.22
C LEU A 108 -1.10 -5.68 -11.22
N ILE A 109 -1.66 -5.05 -12.27
CA ILE A 109 -3.11 -4.91 -12.44
C ILE A 109 -3.81 -6.27 -12.50
N ASP A 110 -3.26 -7.20 -13.30
CA ASP A 110 -3.78 -8.56 -13.42
C ASP A 110 -3.81 -9.28 -12.07
N LEU A 111 -2.70 -9.23 -11.32
CA LEU A 111 -2.63 -9.84 -9.99
C LEU A 111 -3.64 -9.20 -9.04
N PHE A 112 -3.82 -7.88 -9.10
CA PHE A 112 -4.78 -7.20 -8.22
C PHE A 112 -6.21 -7.62 -8.52
N ASN A 113 -6.56 -7.72 -9.80
CA ASN A 113 -7.86 -8.20 -10.24
C ASN A 113 -8.11 -9.65 -9.80
N ASP A 114 -7.09 -10.52 -9.83
CA ASP A 114 -7.22 -11.90 -9.33
C ASP A 114 -7.49 -11.93 -7.82
N TYR A 115 -6.77 -11.12 -7.03
CA TYR A 115 -7.00 -11.02 -5.58
C TYR A 115 -8.39 -10.46 -5.28
N TRP A 116 -8.81 -9.44 -6.02
CA TRP A 116 -10.14 -8.86 -5.91
C TRP A 116 -11.24 -9.84 -6.30
N ALA A 117 -11.06 -10.63 -7.36
CA ALA A 117 -12.01 -11.66 -7.76
C ALA A 117 -12.20 -12.72 -6.66
N ARG A 118 -11.13 -13.05 -5.93
CA ARG A 118 -11.11 -14.01 -4.82
C ARG A 118 -11.53 -13.42 -3.47
N ARG A 119 -12.03 -12.18 -3.42
CA ARG A 119 -12.47 -11.54 -2.16
C ARG A 119 -13.53 -12.31 -1.40
N ALA A 120 -14.38 -13.08 -2.08
CA ALA A 120 -15.38 -13.93 -1.42
C ALA A 120 -14.73 -15.06 -0.59
N ASP A 121 -13.54 -15.52 -0.99
CA ASP A 121 -12.78 -16.56 -0.28
C ASP A 121 -12.17 -16.02 1.01
N VAL A 122 -11.86 -14.71 1.07
CA VAL A 122 -11.30 -14.04 2.26
C VAL A 122 -12.21 -14.24 3.47
N ARG A 123 -13.53 -14.14 3.29
CA ARG A 123 -14.49 -14.39 4.38
C ARG A 123 -14.51 -15.84 4.86
N ARG A 124 -14.26 -16.80 3.95
CA ARG A 124 -14.42 -18.24 4.21
C ARG A 124 -13.12 -18.90 4.66
N ASP A 125 -11.99 -18.32 4.30
CA ASP A 125 -10.65 -18.88 4.50
C ASP A 125 -9.76 -17.88 5.26
N ARG A 126 -9.71 -18.06 6.59
CA ARG A 126 -8.87 -17.26 7.48
C ARG A 126 -7.38 -17.46 7.18
N VAL A 127 -6.99 -18.63 6.70
CA VAL A 127 -5.60 -18.95 6.33
C VAL A 127 -5.23 -18.14 5.10
N PHE A 128 -6.05 -18.16 4.05
CA PHE A 128 -5.87 -17.28 2.88
C PHE A 128 -5.79 -15.81 3.28
N THR A 129 -6.67 -15.36 4.18
CA THR A 129 -6.71 -13.95 4.62
C THR A 129 -5.43 -13.50 5.30
N LEU A 130 -4.95 -14.29 6.27
CA LEU A 130 -3.82 -13.87 7.12
C LEU A 130 -2.47 -14.06 6.43
N TYR A 131 -2.33 -15.13 5.66
CA TYR A 131 -1.03 -15.58 5.18
C TYR A 131 -0.77 -15.25 3.72
N ASP A 132 -1.82 -15.06 2.91
CA ASP A 132 -1.68 -14.73 1.49
C ASP A 132 -2.18 -13.30 1.21
N PHE A 133 -3.47 -13.09 1.44
CA PHE A 133 -4.16 -11.85 1.12
C PHE A 133 -3.56 -10.65 1.85
N ARG A 134 -3.18 -10.82 3.12
CA ARG A 134 -2.55 -9.74 3.89
C ARG A 134 -1.18 -9.31 3.37
N PRO A 135 -0.15 -10.17 3.37
CA PRO A 135 1.17 -9.73 2.94
C PRO A 135 1.20 -9.39 1.45
N VAL A 136 0.58 -10.21 0.59
CA VAL A 136 0.65 -10.01 -0.87
C VAL A 136 -0.27 -8.88 -1.31
N GLY A 137 -1.50 -8.84 -0.81
CA GLY A 137 -2.43 -7.75 -1.11
C GLY A 137 -1.92 -6.39 -0.64
N SER A 138 -1.25 -6.31 0.52
CA SER A 138 -0.62 -5.06 0.98
C SER A 138 0.51 -4.64 0.03
N THR A 139 1.44 -5.55 -0.28
CA THR A 139 2.58 -5.28 -1.16
C THR A 139 2.12 -4.85 -2.55
N LEU A 140 1.06 -5.48 -3.04
CA LEU A 140 0.46 -5.16 -4.33
C LEU A 140 -0.16 -3.76 -4.33
N LEU A 141 -0.96 -3.41 -3.31
CA LEU A 141 -1.52 -2.07 -3.20
C LEU A 141 -0.44 -1.00 -3.03
N ASP A 142 0.67 -1.29 -2.36
CA ASP A 142 1.81 -0.38 -2.28
C ASP A 142 2.48 -0.18 -3.64
N ALA A 143 2.60 -1.23 -4.46
CA ALA A 143 3.10 -1.12 -5.83
C ALA A 143 2.15 -0.29 -6.72
N LEU A 144 0.83 -0.47 -6.58
CA LEU A 144 -0.16 0.34 -7.31
C LEU A 144 -0.15 1.81 -6.84
N ASP A 145 0.02 2.08 -5.54
CA ASP A 145 0.09 3.44 -4.97
C ASP A 145 1.23 4.28 -5.54
N LYS A 146 2.39 3.64 -5.76
CA LYS A 146 3.55 4.28 -6.41
C LYS A 146 3.27 4.68 -7.86
N ARG A 147 2.33 4.01 -8.52
CA ARG A 147 1.91 4.22 -9.91
C ARG A 147 0.54 4.89 -10.02
N SER A 148 0.12 5.60 -8.97
CA SER A 148 -1.20 6.29 -8.92
C SER A 148 -1.39 7.38 -9.98
N ASN A 149 -0.32 7.80 -10.67
CA ASN A 149 -0.40 8.68 -11.84
C ASN A 149 -0.80 7.96 -13.13
N SER A 150 -0.85 6.63 -13.14
CA SER A 150 -1.23 5.83 -14.29
C SER A 150 -2.76 5.69 -14.41
N SER A 151 -3.30 6.06 -15.58
CA SER A 151 -4.74 5.95 -15.85
C SER A 151 -5.27 4.52 -15.78
N PRO A 152 -4.58 3.49 -16.32
CA PRO A 152 -4.92 2.08 -16.06
C PRO A 152 -5.07 1.77 -14.57
N ILE A 153 -4.12 2.17 -13.72
CA ILE A 153 -4.16 1.92 -12.28
C ILE A 153 -5.37 2.58 -11.64
N PHE A 154 -5.63 3.85 -11.96
CA PHE A 154 -6.80 4.58 -11.46
C PHE A 154 -8.11 3.84 -11.77
N LYS A 155 -8.31 3.45 -13.03
CA LYS A 155 -9.51 2.70 -13.47
C LYS A 155 -9.63 1.35 -12.77
N THR A 156 -8.50 0.66 -12.58
CA THR A 156 -8.45 -0.63 -11.90
C THR A 156 -8.87 -0.54 -10.43
N VAL A 157 -8.45 0.49 -9.70
CA VAL A 157 -8.77 0.62 -8.26
C VAL A 157 -10.12 1.28 -7.99
N GLU A 158 -10.66 2.04 -8.94
CA GLU A 158 -11.95 2.72 -8.81
C GLU A 158 -13.10 1.75 -8.53
N GLY A 159 -13.25 0.69 -9.34
CA GLY A 159 -14.31 -0.30 -9.17
C GLY A 159 -14.31 -0.93 -7.77
N PRO A 160 -13.19 -1.49 -7.29
CA PRO A 160 -13.05 -1.98 -5.93
C PRO A 160 -13.33 -0.92 -4.86
N ALA A 161 -12.76 0.29 -4.95
CA ALA A 161 -12.95 1.34 -3.94
C ALA A 161 -14.43 1.72 -3.78
N LEU A 162 -15.15 1.84 -4.89
CA LEU A 162 -16.56 2.22 -4.96
C LEU A 162 -17.51 1.02 -4.78
N SER A 163 -16.98 -0.20 -4.69
CA SER A 163 -17.79 -1.40 -4.54
C SER A 163 -18.50 -1.44 -3.18
N ARG A 164 -19.73 -1.96 -3.20
CA ARG A 164 -20.49 -2.30 -1.99
C ARG A 164 -19.73 -3.30 -1.11
N ASP A 165 -18.90 -4.17 -1.68
CA ASP A 165 -18.10 -5.14 -0.93
C ASP A 165 -17.05 -4.46 -0.03
N VAL A 166 -16.54 -3.28 -0.42
CA VAL A 166 -15.68 -2.45 0.44
C VAL A 166 -16.51 -1.72 1.49
N ALA A 167 -17.80 -1.50 1.30
CA ALA A 167 -18.69 -0.94 2.32
C ALA A 167 -19.14 -1.99 3.35
N GLU A 168 -19.29 -3.25 2.94
CA GLU A 168 -19.79 -4.33 3.76
C GLU A 168 -18.74 -4.89 4.73
N ARG A 169 -19.09 -4.93 6.02
CA ARG A 169 -18.21 -5.49 7.06
C ARG A 169 -18.08 -7.00 6.90
N GLY A 170 -16.87 -7.51 7.17
CA GLY A 170 -16.60 -8.95 7.23
C GLY A 170 -16.40 -9.64 5.88
N ILE A 171 -16.45 -8.91 4.76
CA ILE A 171 -16.02 -9.43 3.46
C ILE A 171 -14.50 -9.27 3.32
N LEU A 172 -14.01 -8.06 3.59
CA LEU A 172 -12.60 -7.70 3.49
C LEU A 172 -12.08 -7.21 4.84
N PRO A 173 -10.79 -7.46 5.15
CA PRO A 173 -10.12 -6.83 6.28
C PRO A 173 -10.13 -5.31 6.16
N ASP A 174 -10.29 -4.62 7.28
CA ASP A 174 -10.40 -3.15 7.30
C ASP A 174 -9.14 -2.47 6.72
N TRP A 175 -7.95 -3.02 6.97
CA TRP A 175 -6.71 -2.49 6.40
C TRP A 175 -6.71 -2.54 4.86
N PHE A 176 -7.30 -3.57 4.25
CA PHE A 176 -7.34 -3.71 2.79
C PHE A 176 -8.36 -2.72 2.21
N ARG A 177 -9.54 -2.64 2.83
CA ARG A 177 -10.60 -1.68 2.48
C ARG A 177 -10.05 -0.26 2.50
N GLN A 178 -9.36 0.10 3.58
CA GLN A 178 -8.70 1.38 3.74
C GLN A 178 -7.63 1.61 2.67
N ARG A 179 -6.76 0.64 2.43
CA ARG A 179 -5.65 0.81 1.49
C ARG A 179 -6.12 0.93 0.03
N VAL A 180 -7.18 0.22 -0.37
CA VAL A 180 -7.82 0.42 -1.69
C VAL A 180 -8.32 1.87 -1.83
N TRP A 181 -8.97 2.40 -0.79
CA TRP A 181 -9.40 3.80 -0.77
C TRP A 181 -8.23 4.79 -0.81
N GLU A 182 -7.11 4.51 -0.13
CA GLU A 182 -5.90 5.35 -0.19
C GLU A 182 -5.39 5.48 -1.63
N VAL A 183 -5.23 4.35 -2.34
CA VAL A 183 -4.75 4.35 -3.73
C VAL A 183 -5.73 5.06 -4.64
N TYR A 184 -7.03 4.81 -4.49
CA TYR A 184 -8.07 5.46 -5.29
C TYR A 184 -8.11 6.97 -5.09
N LEU A 185 -8.11 7.45 -3.84
CA LEU A 185 -8.16 8.88 -3.54
C LEU A 185 -6.95 9.62 -4.11
N LYS A 186 -5.74 9.07 -3.90
CA LYS A 186 -4.51 9.66 -4.45
C LYS A 186 -4.56 9.73 -5.98
N SER A 187 -4.92 8.62 -6.63
CA SER A 187 -5.04 8.55 -8.09
C SER A 187 -6.08 9.55 -8.61
N ARG A 188 -7.24 9.65 -7.93
CA ARG A 188 -8.30 10.61 -8.26
C ARG A 188 -7.79 12.06 -8.20
N MET A 189 -7.01 12.44 -7.19
CA MET A 189 -6.44 13.80 -7.09
C MET A 189 -5.54 14.10 -8.30
N ILE A 190 -4.66 13.17 -8.66
CA ILE A 190 -3.76 13.34 -9.81
C ILE A 190 -4.58 13.49 -11.10
N HIS A 191 -5.58 12.63 -11.31
CA HIS A 191 -6.43 12.66 -12.51
C HIS A 191 -7.40 13.84 -12.56
N SER A 192 -7.70 14.48 -11.42
CA SER A 192 -8.44 15.75 -11.39
C SER A 192 -7.55 16.97 -11.59
N GLY A 193 -6.26 16.80 -11.92
CA GLY A 193 -5.32 17.87 -12.21
C GLY A 193 -4.52 18.38 -11.00
N ALA A 194 -4.67 17.78 -9.82
CA ALA A 194 -3.80 18.09 -8.67
C ALA A 194 -2.47 17.34 -8.83
N VAL A 195 -1.60 17.85 -9.69
CA VAL A 195 -0.30 17.20 -9.99
C VAL A 195 0.73 17.46 -8.88
N ALA A 196 0.68 18.62 -8.23
CA ALA A 196 1.58 18.96 -7.14
C ALA A 196 1.09 18.39 -5.79
N GLU A 197 2.02 17.90 -4.96
CA GLU A 197 1.70 17.33 -3.64
C GLU A 197 0.83 18.24 -2.75
N PRO A 198 1.07 19.57 -2.63
CA PRO A 198 0.22 20.43 -1.82
C PRO A 198 -1.24 20.46 -2.29
N ASP A 199 -1.46 20.45 -3.60
CA ASP A 199 -2.81 20.50 -4.18
C ASP A 199 -3.54 19.17 -3.94
N GLN A 200 -2.80 18.04 -3.97
CA GLN A 200 -3.34 16.72 -3.61
C GLN A 200 -3.75 16.67 -2.14
N VAL A 201 -2.92 17.22 -1.24
CA VAL A 201 -3.24 17.29 0.20
C VAL A 201 -4.49 18.15 0.43
N GLU A 202 -4.60 19.31 -0.21
CA GLU A 202 -5.81 20.16 -0.11
C GLU A 202 -7.06 19.43 -0.62
N GLY A 203 -6.95 18.72 -1.74
CA GLY A 203 -8.04 17.89 -2.26
C GLY A 203 -8.47 16.81 -1.27
N LEU A 204 -7.51 16.10 -0.65
CA LEU A 204 -7.79 15.09 0.39
C LEU A 204 -8.42 15.68 1.66
N LEU A 205 -8.02 16.89 2.07
CA LEU A 205 -8.63 17.60 3.19
C LEU A 205 -10.09 17.98 2.90
N ASN A 206 -10.40 18.37 1.66
CA ASN A 206 -11.79 18.62 1.26
C ASN A 206 -12.62 17.32 1.30
N GLU A 207 -12.06 16.19 0.85
CA GLU A 207 -12.72 14.89 0.97
C GLU A 207 -12.98 14.50 2.45
N LEU A 208 -12.06 14.82 3.37
CA LEU A 208 -12.28 14.61 4.80
C LEU A 208 -13.47 15.39 5.33
N ASN A 209 -13.59 16.67 4.98
CA ASN A 209 -14.70 17.52 5.42
C ASN A 209 -16.06 17.01 4.92
N LEU A 210 -16.11 16.50 3.69
CA LEU A 210 -17.33 15.91 3.13
C LEU A 210 -17.79 14.67 3.90
N VAL A 211 -16.84 13.88 4.41
CA VAL A 211 -17.09 12.65 5.13
C VAL A 211 -17.43 12.91 6.61
N ASP A 212 -16.74 13.86 7.24
CA ASP A 212 -16.94 14.21 8.65
C ASP A 212 -18.32 14.84 8.92
N GLY A 213 -18.94 15.48 7.93
CA GLY A 213 -20.31 16.00 8.02
C GLY A 213 -21.42 14.93 8.00
N GLN A 214 -21.10 13.64 7.75
CA GLN A 214 -22.10 12.60 7.49
C GLN A 214 -22.12 11.45 8.50
N TRP A 215 -21.42 11.53 9.64
CA TRP A 215 -21.23 10.38 10.55
C TRP A 215 -22.54 9.82 11.14
N PRO A 216 -23.02 8.64 10.70
CA PRO A 216 -24.04 7.91 11.42
C PRO A 216 -23.30 6.88 12.30
N PHE A 217 -23.28 7.13 13.62
CA PHE A 217 -22.83 6.24 14.69
C PHE A 217 -22.19 4.88 14.27
N GLY A 218 -20.85 4.79 14.30
CA GLY A 218 -20.14 3.51 14.25
C GLY A 218 -18.71 3.59 13.70
N TYR A 219 -17.73 3.12 14.49
CA TYR A 219 -16.29 3.07 14.20
C TYR A 219 -15.85 2.27 12.97
N LEU A 220 -16.77 1.78 12.13
CA LEU A 220 -16.44 1.00 10.92
C LEU A 220 -17.50 1.22 9.83
N SER A 221 -18.05 2.44 9.73
CA SER A 221 -18.85 2.84 8.57
C SER A 221 -17.94 3.05 7.34
N LEU A 222 -18.50 3.00 6.13
CA LEU A 222 -17.73 3.33 4.92
C LEU A 222 -17.14 4.75 5.01
N ASN A 223 -17.89 5.69 5.57
CA ASN A 223 -17.41 7.06 5.81
C ASN A 223 -16.21 7.05 6.76
N HIS A 224 -16.22 6.27 7.84
CA HIS A 224 -15.05 6.13 8.70
C HIS A 224 -13.81 5.62 7.93
N ILE A 225 -13.98 4.63 7.06
CA ILE A 225 -12.87 4.07 6.26
C ILE A 225 -12.34 5.09 5.25
N LYS A 226 -13.21 5.85 4.59
CA LYS A 226 -12.81 6.94 3.70
C LYS A 226 -12.03 8.01 4.45
N ALA A 227 -12.48 8.39 5.65
CA ALA A 227 -11.79 9.35 6.49
C ALA A 227 -10.41 8.84 6.93
N LEU A 228 -10.32 7.58 7.36
CA LEU A 228 -9.04 6.96 7.70
C LEU A 228 -8.10 6.86 6.50
N ALA A 229 -8.61 6.51 5.32
CA ALA A 229 -7.83 6.45 4.09
C ALA A 229 -7.29 7.83 3.68
N ALA A 230 -8.13 8.87 3.70
CA ALA A 230 -7.68 10.23 3.38
C ALA A 230 -6.63 10.74 4.39
N ARG A 231 -6.84 10.50 5.70
CA ARG A 231 -5.85 10.83 6.75
C ARG A 231 -4.52 10.12 6.53
N ASN A 232 -4.56 8.81 6.24
CA ASN A 232 -3.36 8.05 5.95
C ASN A 232 -2.65 8.50 4.68
N ALA A 233 -3.40 8.84 3.64
CA ALA A 233 -2.84 9.38 2.40
C ALA A 233 -2.13 10.71 2.66
N ILE A 234 -2.76 11.64 3.40
CA ILE A 234 -2.14 12.92 3.81
C ILE A 234 -0.86 12.66 4.62
N ALA A 235 -0.91 11.71 5.55
CA ALA A 235 0.22 11.34 6.39
C ALA A 235 1.38 10.65 5.65
N ARG A 236 1.31 10.46 4.33
CA ARG A 236 2.43 9.95 3.50
C ARG A 236 3.13 11.05 2.69
N TYR A 237 2.56 12.25 2.57
CA TYR A 237 3.19 13.35 1.85
C TYR A 237 4.38 13.94 2.60
N HIS A 238 5.29 14.57 1.85
CA HIS A 238 6.49 15.19 2.40
C HIS A 238 6.17 16.39 3.29
N ASP A 239 7.02 16.66 4.30
CA ASP A 239 6.83 17.78 5.24
C ASP A 239 6.76 19.14 4.53
N SER A 240 7.48 19.32 3.42
CA SER A 240 7.43 20.56 2.63
C SER A 240 6.04 20.81 2.02
N ALA A 241 5.36 19.75 1.54
CA ALA A 241 4.02 19.86 1.02
C ALA A 241 3.04 20.23 2.13
N LEU A 242 3.12 19.56 3.28
CA LEU A 242 2.29 19.85 4.45
C LEU A 242 2.51 21.28 4.98
N ARG A 243 3.75 21.77 5.04
CA ARG A 243 4.05 23.16 5.43
C ARG A 243 3.49 24.17 4.44
N THR A 244 3.53 23.87 3.14
CA THR A 244 2.93 24.71 2.10
C THR A 244 1.42 24.80 2.31
N VAL A 245 0.76 23.69 2.60
CA VAL A 245 -0.69 23.66 2.90
C VAL A 245 -1.01 24.41 4.19
N ASP A 246 -0.24 24.26 5.29
CA ASP A 246 -0.45 25.04 6.52
C ASP A 246 -0.41 26.56 6.24
N ALA A 247 0.58 27.01 5.45
CA ALA A 247 0.72 28.42 5.08
C ALA A 247 -0.44 28.92 4.19
N ARG A 248 -0.92 28.09 3.25
CA ARG A 248 -2.07 28.43 2.40
C ARG A 248 -3.36 28.50 3.20
N LEU A 249 -3.59 27.56 4.12
CA LEU A 249 -4.75 27.57 5.02
C LEU A 249 -4.72 28.79 5.96
N ASP A 250 -3.56 29.15 6.52
CA ASP A 250 -3.41 30.37 7.32
C ASP A 250 -3.70 31.64 6.51
N ARG A 251 -3.19 31.70 5.28
CA ARG A 251 -3.48 32.81 4.37
C ARG A 251 -4.97 32.91 4.09
N ALA A 252 -5.63 31.81 3.72
CA ALA A 252 -7.07 31.79 3.47
C ALA A 252 -7.90 32.27 4.67
N ILE A 253 -7.51 31.89 5.89
CA ILE A 253 -8.16 32.34 7.12
C ILE A 253 -7.93 33.84 7.37
N SER A 254 -6.69 34.31 7.21
CA SER A 254 -6.30 35.71 7.50
C SER A 254 -6.81 36.70 6.47
N THR A 255 -6.80 36.36 5.18
CA THR A 255 -7.37 37.18 4.10
C THR A 255 -8.87 37.00 3.95
N LYS A 256 -9.50 36.18 4.80
CA LYS A 256 -10.92 35.88 4.80
C LYS A 256 -11.48 35.42 3.45
N SER A 257 -10.74 34.60 2.72
CA SER A 257 -11.16 34.07 1.41
C SER A 257 -12.39 33.16 1.46
N TYR A 258 -12.98 32.96 2.65
CA TYR A 258 -14.18 32.18 2.91
C TYR A 258 -15.46 33.04 2.96
N GLU A 259 -15.35 34.37 2.91
CA GLU A 259 -16.52 35.29 3.00
C GLU A 259 -17.50 35.11 1.83
N ASP A 260 -17.01 34.67 0.67
CA ASP A 260 -17.85 34.39 -0.52
C ASP A 260 -18.50 32.99 -0.52
N ALA A 261 -18.23 32.16 0.49
CA ALA A 261 -18.82 30.82 0.55
C ALA A 261 -20.31 30.88 0.92
N PRO A 262 -21.14 29.89 0.50
CA PRO A 262 -22.57 29.85 0.87
C PRO A 262 -22.83 29.85 2.39
N ASP A 263 -21.89 29.29 3.16
CA ASP A 263 -21.87 29.33 4.62
C ASP A 263 -20.45 29.71 5.10
N PRO A 264 -20.16 31.02 5.26
CA PRO A 264 -18.83 31.49 5.64
C PRO A 264 -18.37 30.99 7.01
N ALA A 265 -19.31 30.81 7.96
CA ALA A 265 -18.99 30.34 9.31
C ALA A 265 -18.52 28.89 9.28
N LYS A 266 -19.27 28.02 8.59
CA LYS A 266 -18.88 26.62 8.38
C LYS A 266 -17.55 26.52 7.64
N ARG A 267 -17.38 27.29 6.55
CA ARG A 267 -16.14 27.24 5.77
C ARG A 267 -14.93 27.71 6.57
N ARG A 268 -15.06 28.74 7.40
CA ARG A 268 -14.00 29.18 8.32
C ARG A 268 -13.62 28.08 9.31
N GLN A 269 -14.61 27.38 9.87
CA GLN A 269 -14.38 26.27 10.81
C GLN A 269 -13.63 25.12 10.13
N GLU A 270 -14.07 24.70 8.94
CA GLU A 270 -13.40 23.67 8.13
C GLU A 270 -11.93 24.00 7.86
N LEU A 271 -11.62 25.26 7.48
CA LEU A 271 -10.25 25.71 7.24
C LEU A 271 -9.41 25.64 8.53
N ALA A 272 -9.98 26.04 9.66
CA ALA A 272 -9.31 25.99 10.95
C ALA A 272 -9.01 24.56 11.40
N ASP A 273 -9.98 23.65 11.24
CA ASP A 273 -9.83 22.23 11.58
C ASP A 273 -8.79 21.53 10.70
N ASN A 274 -8.83 21.79 9.39
CA ASN A 274 -7.83 21.29 8.44
C ASN A 274 -6.42 21.76 8.82
N ARG A 275 -6.27 23.04 9.15
CA ARG A 275 -4.98 23.59 9.57
C ARG A 275 -4.49 22.97 10.88
N SER A 276 -5.37 22.83 11.86
CA SER A 276 -5.08 22.16 13.14
C SER A 276 -4.59 20.73 12.93
N TYR A 277 -5.25 19.98 12.04
CA TYR A 277 -4.85 18.63 11.67
C TYR A 277 -3.46 18.56 11.04
N VAL A 278 -3.19 19.40 10.03
CA VAL A 278 -1.88 19.46 9.36
C VAL A 278 -0.76 19.81 10.34
N ARG A 279 -0.99 20.77 11.24
CA ARG A 279 -0.01 21.15 12.28
C ARG A 279 0.30 20.02 13.24
N LYS A 280 -0.72 19.28 13.66
CA LYS A 280 -0.54 18.13 14.54
C LYS A 280 0.34 17.08 13.87
N LEU A 281 0.09 16.75 12.60
CA LEU A 281 0.93 15.81 11.85
C LEU A 281 2.40 16.26 11.79
N LEU A 282 2.65 17.53 11.50
CA LEU A 282 4.01 18.09 11.47
C LEU A 282 4.68 17.99 12.84
N GLN A 283 3.98 18.33 13.93
CA GLN A 283 4.51 18.24 15.29
C GLN A 283 4.82 16.80 15.71
N ASP A 284 3.95 15.84 15.38
CA ASP A 284 4.15 14.44 15.71
C ASP A 284 5.38 13.86 14.98
N ARG A 285 5.63 14.27 13.73
CA ARG A 285 6.83 13.91 12.97
C ARG A 285 8.11 14.54 13.53
N GLU A 286 8.09 15.81 13.89
CA GLU A 286 9.22 16.49 14.53
C GLU A 286 9.62 15.83 15.86
N ARG A 287 8.63 15.43 16.67
CA ARG A 287 8.83 14.66 17.90
C ARG A 287 9.50 13.31 17.61
N THR A 288 8.97 12.56 16.64
CA THR A 288 9.49 11.25 16.25
C THR A 288 10.93 11.34 15.76
N SER A 289 11.25 12.33 14.92
CA SER A 289 12.61 12.59 14.43
C SER A 289 13.57 12.93 15.56
N THR A 290 13.13 13.71 16.55
CA THR A 290 13.95 14.08 17.72
C THR A 290 14.25 12.86 18.59
N THR A 291 13.27 11.98 18.82
CA THR A 291 13.46 10.74 19.58
C THR A 291 14.46 9.82 18.90
N LEU A 292 14.30 9.57 17.59
CA LEU A 292 15.22 8.71 16.82
C LEU A 292 16.65 9.24 16.82
N LYS A 293 16.84 10.56 16.70
CA LYS A 293 18.17 11.18 16.79
C LYS A 293 18.82 10.96 18.16
N ARG A 294 18.05 11.08 19.24
CA ARG A 294 18.55 10.85 20.60
C ARG A 294 18.98 9.40 20.82
N GLU A 295 18.18 8.45 20.33
CA GLU A 295 18.50 7.02 20.40
C GLU A 295 19.74 6.68 19.56
N SER A 296 19.90 7.29 18.38
CA SER A 296 21.09 7.07 17.54
C SER A 296 22.38 7.64 18.12
N SER A 297 22.30 8.67 18.98
CA SER A 297 23.48 9.25 19.64
C SER A 297 23.92 8.48 20.90
N GLN A 298 23.13 7.51 21.36
CA GLN A 298 23.41 6.71 22.55
C GLN A 298 24.04 5.33 22.24
N ASN A 299 24.06 4.93 20.96
CA ASN A 299 24.66 3.70 20.46
C ASN A 299 25.98 4.01 19.73
#